data_AF-A0A3C1CD09-F1
#
_entry.id   AF-A0A3C1CD09-F1
#
_cell.length_a   1.000
_cell.length_b   1.000
_cell.length_c   1.000
_cell.angle_alpha   90.00
_cell.angle_beta   90.00
_cell.angle_gamma   90.00
#
_symmetry.space_group_name_H-M   'P 1'
#
loop_
_entity.id
_entity.type
_entity.pdbx_description
1 polymer ?
#
loop_
_entity_poly.entity_id
_entity_poly.type
_entity_poly.pdbx_seq_one_letter_code
_entity_poly.pdbx_strand_id
1 'polypeptide(L)'
;MVRYCLINTFGGTYSDLSICRLKPFSAQGHNMVIFRDGNSNRTSWKVNNSLFYSQPNNPILIDAIEQIVSNVGNRYYGHDPHFNTGPSVFGRATAKFGNDMDLLVGQYLWLKHRKNKFILPGNNVVARGKRGGAFKGGVSGVIGGNNYNEIWAKRAVYGEINDDIR
;
A
#
# COMPACT_ATOMS: atom_id res chain seq x y z
N MET A 1 -0.94 5.39 6.66
CA MET A 1 -1.81 6.52 7.05
C MET A 1 -1.48 7.80 6.29
N VAL A 2 -0.33 8.45 6.48
CA VAL A 2 0.00 9.77 5.88
C VAL A 2 -0.29 9.85 4.36
N ARG A 3 0.10 8.82 3.59
CA ARG A 3 -0.16 8.75 2.14
C ARG A 3 -1.64 8.86 1.77
N TYR A 4 -2.54 8.28 2.58
CA TYR A 4 -3.99 8.34 2.32
C TYR A 4 -4.54 9.71 2.67
N CYS A 5 -4.13 10.30 3.80
CA CYS A 5 -4.53 11.65 4.18
C CYS A 5 -4.13 12.68 3.12
N LEU A 6 -2.87 12.66 2.68
CA LEU A 6 -2.37 13.59 1.67
C LEU A 6 -3.14 13.49 0.36
N ILE A 7 -3.32 12.28 -0.18
CA ILE A 7 -4.02 12.11 -1.44
C ILE A 7 -5.53 12.36 -1.29
N ASN A 8 -6.14 12.05 -0.15
CA ASN A 8 -7.55 12.36 0.05
C ASN A 8 -7.79 13.87 0.12
N THR A 9 -6.86 14.64 0.70
CA THR A 9 -6.98 16.11 0.78
C THR A 9 -6.68 16.78 -0.55
N PHE A 10 -5.61 16.39 -1.24
CA PHE A 10 -5.10 17.13 -2.39
C PHE A 10 -5.36 16.46 -3.74
N GLY A 11 -5.74 15.18 -3.74
CA GLY A 11 -5.75 14.35 -4.94
C GLY A 11 -4.36 14.08 -5.50
N GLY A 12 -4.31 13.51 -6.70
CA GLY A 12 -3.08 13.29 -7.45
C GLY A 12 -2.48 11.90 -7.24
N THR A 13 -1.19 11.77 -7.59
CA THR A 13 -0.47 10.49 -7.61
C THR A 13 0.46 10.39 -6.41
N TYR A 14 0.30 9.33 -5.62
CA TYR A 14 1.27 8.93 -4.61
C TYR A 14 2.25 7.91 -5.19
N SER A 15 3.53 8.04 -4.82
CA SER A 15 4.55 7.04 -5.12
C SER A 15 5.53 6.95 -3.96
N ASP A 16 5.83 5.73 -3.49
CA ASP A 16 6.95 5.50 -2.57
C ASP A 16 8.26 5.90 -3.26
N LEU A 17 9.23 6.41 -2.49
CA LEU A 17 10.56 6.78 -2.97
C LEU A 17 11.33 5.61 -3.61
N SER A 18 10.93 4.38 -3.28
CA SER A 18 11.54 3.16 -3.82
C SER A 18 11.03 2.76 -5.21
N ILE A 19 9.97 3.42 -5.70
CA ILE A 19 9.46 3.24 -7.06
C ILE A 19 10.36 3.99 -8.03
N CYS A 20 10.77 3.34 -9.12
CA CYS A 20 11.67 3.92 -10.10
C CYS A 20 11.06 3.91 -11.49
N ARG A 21 11.53 4.83 -12.34
CA ARG A 21 11.11 4.94 -13.76
C ARG A 21 9.59 5.07 -13.90
N LEU A 22 8.99 5.87 -13.03
CA LEU A 22 7.59 6.25 -13.14
C LEU A 22 7.41 7.03 -14.44
N LYS A 23 6.55 6.53 -15.31
CA LYS A 23 6.12 7.18 -16.54
C LYS A 23 4.79 7.89 -16.29
N PRO A 24 4.52 9.00 -17.00
CA PRO A 24 3.18 9.57 -17.01
C PRO A 24 2.16 8.52 -17.46
N PHE A 25 1.00 8.50 -16.80
CA PHE A 25 -0.17 7.76 -17.22
C PHE A 25 -1.39 8.67 -17.05
N SER A 26 -2.38 8.52 -17.93
CA SER A 26 -3.63 9.27 -17.80
C SER A 26 -4.52 8.63 -16.75
N ALA A 27 -5.06 9.47 -15.86
CA ALA A 27 -6.16 9.12 -14.95
C ALA A 27 -7.46 9.82 -15.34
N GLN A 28 -7.53 10.41 -16.55
CA GLN A 28 -8.69 11.14 -17.01
C GLN A 28 -9.92 10.22 -17.05
N GLY A 29 -11.04 10.71 -16.53
CA GLY A 29 -12.29 9.96 -16.46
C GLY A 29 -12.34 8.88 -15.38
N HIS A 30 -11.31 8.78 -14.53
CA HIS A 30 -11.28 7.81 -13.43
C HIS A 30 -11.20 8.51 -12.09
N ASN A 31 -11.98 8.04 -11.11
CA ASN A 31 -11.90 8.54 -9.74
C ASN A 31 -10.59 8.13 -9.07
N MET A 32 -10.03 6.98 -9.49
CA MET A 32 -8.88 6.37 -8.85
C MET A 32 -8.18 5.38 -9.78
N VAL A 33 -6.84 5.33 -9.68
CA VAL A 33 -6.00 4.34 -10.34
C VAL A 33 -5.31 3.50 -9.29
N ILE A 34 -5.50 2.19 -9.35
CA ILE A 34 -4.97 1.22 -8.39
C ILE A 34 -4.23 0.09 -9.07
N PHE A 35 -3.42 -0.64 -8.31
CA PHE A 35 -2.69 -1.80 -8.81
C PHE A 35 -2.92 -2.98 -7.89
N ARG A 36 -3.52 -4.06 -8.41
CA ARG A 36 -3.72 -5.29 -7.62
C ARG A 36 -2.37 -5.86 -7.19
N ASP A 37 -2.26 -6.24 -5.92
CA ASP A 37 -1.05 -6.84 -5.39
C ASP A 37 -1.21 -8.36 -5.32
N GLY A 38 -0.42 -9.06 -6.13
CA GLY A 38 -0.42 -10.53 -6.16
C GLY A 38 0.25 -11.19 -4.94
N ASN A 39 0.79 -10.43 -3.98
CA ASN A 39 1.52 -10.98 -2.83
C ASN A 39 0.62 -11.52 -1.70
N SER A 40 -0.46 -12.22 -2.04
CA SER A 40 -1.28 -12.85 -1.01
C SER A 40 -1.96 -14.10 -1.50
N ASN A 41 -1.58 -15.23 -0.92
CA ASN A 41 -2.26 -16.51 -1.09
C ASN A 41 -3.55 -16.58 -0.25
N ARG A 42 -3.86 -15.55 0.56
CA ARG A 42 -4.96 -15.58 1.56
C ARG A 42 -6.04 -14.53 1.36
N THR A 43 -5.85 -13.60 0.44
CA THR A 43 -6.79 -12.49 0.22
C THR A 43 -6.86 -12.16 -1.26
N SER A 44 -8.07 -12.09 -1.83
CA SER A 44 -8.29 -11.76 -3.25
C SER A 44 -8.29 -10.25 -3.53
N TRP A 45 -8.37 -9.41 -2.50
CA TRP A 45 -8.65 -7.98 -2.62
C TRP A 45 -7.43 -7.06 -2.41
N LYS A 46 -6.23 -7.57 -2.17
CA LYS A 46 -5.09 -6.70 -1.85
C LYS A 46 -4.75 -5.76 -3.02
N VAL A 47 -4.57 -4.50 -2.67
CA VAL A 47 -4.15 -3.44 -3.58
C VAL A 47 -2.83 -2.88 -3.09
N ASN A 48 -1.87 -2.75 -4.00
CA ASN A 48 -0.58 -2.17 -3.70
C ASN A 48 -0.76 -0.68 -3.36
N ASN A 49 -0.23 -0.25 -2.22
CA ASN A 49 -0.36 1.13 -1.75
C ASN A 49 0.91 1.97 -1.96
N SER A 50 1.92 1.45 -2.67
CA SER A 50 3.18 2.15 -2.96
C SER A 50 3.13 2.99 -4.23
N LEU A 51 2.10 2.83 -5.07
CA LEU A 51 1.79 3.67 -6.21
C LEU A 51 0.27 3.66 -6.42
N PHE A 52 -0.38 4.82 -6.42
CA PHE A 52 -1.79 4.96 -6.78
C PHE A 52 -2.10 6.42 -7.13
N TYR A 53 -3.20 6.63 -7.84
CA TYR A 53 -3.79 7.96 -8.05
C TYR A 53 -5.20 7.99 -7.44
N SER A 54 -5.62 9.14 -6.95
CA SER A 54 -7.02 9.40 -6.62
C SER A 54 -7.40 10.85 -6.82
N GLN A 55 -8.66 11.11 -7.13
CA GLN A 55 -9.29 12.40 -6.90
C GLN A 55 -9.36 12.70 -5.38
N PRO A 56 -9.41 13.97 -4.95
CA PRO A 56 -9.63 14.32 -3.56
C PRO A 56 -11.01 13.86 -3.08
N ASN A 57 -11.18 13.72 -1.76
CA ASN A 57 -12.42 13.28 -1.10
C ASN A 57 -12.96 11.93 -1.60
N ASN A 58 -12.08 10.96 -1.84
CA ASN A 58 -12.46 9.65 -2.35
C ASN A 58 -12.94 8.73 -1.20
N PRO A 59 -14.19 8.22 -1.22
CA PRO A 59 -14.72 7.25 -0.27
C PRO A 59 -13.80 6.07 0.07
N ILE A 60 -13.04 5.54 -0.90
CA ILE A 60 -12.06 4.46 -0.66
C ILE A 60 -10.96 4.92 0.30
N LEU A 61 -10.46 6.15 0.15
CA LEU A 61 -9.42 6.68 1.02
C LEU A 61 -9.97 7.07 2.38
N ILE A 62 -11.17 7.64 2.45
CA ILE A 62 -11.86 7.98 3.70
C ILE A 62 -12.05 6.71 4.54
N ASP A 63 -12.65 5.67 3.99
CA ASP A 63 -12.88 4.40 4.69
C ASP A 63 -11.56 3.71 5.08
N ALA A 64 -10.53 3.78 4.21
CA ALA A 64 -9.22 3.26 4.57
C ALA A 64 -8.59 4.00 5.77
N ILE A 65 -8.80 5.32 5.88
CA ILE A 65 -8.34 6.12 7.02
C ILE A 65 -9.12 5.74 8.28
N GLU A 66 -10.45 5.65 8.20
CA GLU A 66 -11.30 5.26 9.33
C GLU A 66 -10.97 3.85 9.85
N GLN A 67 -10.78 2.89 8.94
CA GLN A 67 -10.31 1.55 9.30
C GLN A 67 -8.97 1.60 10.03
N ILE A 68 -8.04 2.46 9.61
CA ILE A 68 -6.74 2.62 10.28
C ILE A 68 -6.91 3.18 11.67
N VAL A 69 -7.70 4.25 11.83
CA VAL A 69 -7.96 4.87 13.13
C VAL A 69 -8.57 3.85 14.08
N SER A 70 -9.55 3.08 13.61
CA SER A 70 -10.16 1.98 14.37
C SER A 70 -9.14 0.89 14.72
N ASN A 71 -8.30 0.45 13.76
CA ASN A 71 -7.28 -0.56 14.02
C ASN A 71 -6.27 -0.11 15.07
N VAL A 72 -5.86 1.16 15.03
CA VAL A 72 -4.94 1.75 16.02
C VAL A 72 -5.61 1.82 17.39
N GLY A 73 -6.84 2.34 17.47
CA GLY A 73 -7.60 2.43 18.72
C GLY A 73 -7.83 1.05 19.39
N ASN A 74 -8.01 0.02 18.57
CA ASN A 74 -8.24 -1.36 19.03
C ASN A 74 -6.97 -2.23 19.06
N ARG A 75 -5.78 -1.67 18.78
CA ARG A 75 -4.51 -2.41 18.68
C ARG A 75 -4.59 -3.67 17.80
N TYR A 76 -5.28 -3.58 16.67
CA TYR A 76 -5.54 -4.71 15.77
C TYR A 76 -4.31 -5.04 14.91
N TYR A 77 -3.81 -6.28 14.94
CA TYR A 77 -2.65 -6.67 14.13
C TYR A 77 -3.01 -7.40 12.83
N GLY A 78 -4.17 -8.06 12.80
CA GLY A 78 -4.58 -8.96 11.72
C GLY A 78 -3.65 -10.13 11.48
N HIS A 79 -3.71 -10.70 10.27
CA HIS A 79 -3.01 -11.93 9.91
C HIS A 79 -1.57 -11.73 9.43
N ASP A 80 -1.27 -10.55 8.89
CA ASP A 80 0.04 -10.18 8.37
C ASP A 80 0.22 -8.65 8.54
N PRO A 81 1.45 -8.11 8.48
CA PRO A 81 1.72 -6.70 8.74
C PRO A 81 0.96 -5.72 7.85
N HIS A 82 0.35 -6.14 6.75
CA HIS A 82 -0.40 -5.26 5.88
C HIS A 82 -1.85 -5.03 6.36
N PHE A 83 -2.33 -5.74 7.38
CA PHE A 83 -3.73 -5.72 7.83
C PHE A 83 -4.14 -4.50 8.65
N ASN A 84 -3.21 -3.90 9.37
CA ASN A 84 -3.48 -2.79 10.27
C ASN A 84 -3.44 -1.42 9.56
N THR A 85 -2.54 -1.22 8.59
CA THR A 85 -2.35 0.09 7.94
C THR A 85 -2.00 0.04 6.44
N GLY A 86 -1.79 -1.14 5.90
CA GLY A 86 -1.13 -1.33 4.60
C GLY A 86 -2.07 -1.72 3.45
N PRO A 87 -1.54 -2.46 2.46
CA PRO A 87 -2.28 -3.00 1.31
C PRO A 87 -3.60 -3.71 1.60
N SER A 88 -3.74 -4.39 2.75
CA SER A 88 -4.98 -5.10 3.07
C SER A 88 -6.12 -4.15 3.41
N VAL A 89 -5.85 -3.09 4.16
CA VAL A 89 -6.86 -2.06 4.49
C VAL A 89 -7.33 -1.39 3.20
N PHE A 90 -6.36 -0.97 2.38
CA PHE A 90 -6.65 -0.29 1.12
C PHE A 90 -7.44 -1.16 0.16
N GLY A 91 -7.05 -2.44 0.06
CA GLY A 91 -7.78 -3.43 -0.71
C GLY A 91 -9.21 -3.67 -0.24
N ARG A 92 -9.45 -3.73 1.08
CA ARG A 92 -10.82 -3.86 1.62
C ARG A 92 -11.69 -2.66 1.28
N ALA A 93 -11.17 -1.45 1.48
CA ALA A 93 -11.89 -0.23 1.13
C ALA A 93 -12.19 -0.18 -0.37
N THR A 94 -11.21 -0.54 -1.21
CA THR A 94 -11.41 -0.64 -2.66
C THR A 94 -12.49 -1.65 -3.00
N ALA A 95 -12.47 -2.84 -2.42
CA ALA A 95 -13.49 -3.87 -2.68
C ALA A 95 -14.89 -3.45 -2.22
N LYS A 96 -14.99 -2.62 -1.17
CA LYS A 96 -16.25 -2.11 -0.63
C LYS A 96 -16.91 -1.08 -1.54
N PHE A 97 -16.15 -0.12 -2.08
CA PHE A 97 -16.70 1.01 -2.85
C PHE A 97 -16.44 0.92 -4.36
N GLY A 98 -15.56 0.04 -4.80
CA GLY A 98 -15.05 0.05 -6.17
C GLY A 98 -16.07 -0.28 -7.26
N ASN A 99 -17.20 -0.90 -6.90
CA ASN A 99 -18.28 -1.16 -7.85
C ASN A 99 -19.06 0.11 -8.23
N ASP A 100 -19.02 1.12 -7.37
CA ASP A 100 -19.76 2.38 -7.55
C ASP A 100 -18.86 3.50 -8.08
N MET A 101 -17.67 3.15 -8.59
CA MET A 101 -16.63 4.11 -8.99
C MET A 101 -15.96 3.76 -10.32
N ASP A 102 -15.52 4.79 -11.03
CA ASP A 102 -14.70 4.64 -12.22
C ASP A 102 -13.24 4.36 -11.83
N LEU A 103 -12.93 3.07 -11.63
CA LEU A 103 -11.59 2.60 -11.28
C LEU A 103 -10.80 2.16 -12.52
N LEU A 104 -9.61 2.73 -12.70
CA LEU A 104 -8.61 2.14 -13.59
C LEU A 104 -7.75 1.15 -12.82
N VAL A 105 -7.93 -0.14 -13.11
CA VAL A 105 -7.29 -1.22 -12.35
C VAL A 105 -6.12 -1.82 -13.10
N GLY A 106 -4.91 -1.53 -12.63
CA GLY A 106 -3.66 -2.14 -13.05
C GLY A 106 -3.25 -3.36 -12.24
N GLN A 107 -2.06 -3.86 -12.56
CA GLN A 107 -1.42 -4.98 -11.86
C GLN A 107 -0.03 -4.60 -11.36
N TYR A 108 0.29 -5.05 -10.14
CA TYR A 108 1.64 -5.08 -9.63
C TYR A 108 2.20 -6.51 -9.75
N LEU A 109 3.16 -6.69 -10.67
CA LEU A 109 3.74 -7.99 -10.96
C LEU A 109 5.00 -8.23 -10.12
N TRP A 110 4.98 -9.34 -9.38
CA TRP A 110 6.14 -9.89 -8.68
C TRP A 110 6.97 -10.71 -9.66
N LEU A 111 8.12 -10.18 -10.06
CA LEU A 111 8.99 -10.81 -11.05
C LEU A 111 10.30 -11.27 -10.44
N LYS A 112 10.84 -12.37 -10.97
CA LYS A 112 12.17 -12.89 -10.61
C LYS A 112 13.25 -11.81 -10.73
N HIS A 113 14.29 -11.94 -9.91
CA HIS A 113 15.41 -10.98 -9.83
C HIS A 113 14.98 -9.53 -9.54
N ARG A 114 13.89 -9.33 -8.80
CA ARG A 114 13.47 -8.02 -8.26
C ARG A 114 13.22 -6.98 -9.34
N LYS A 115 12.62 -7.43 -10.44
CA LYS A 115 12.20 -6.59 -11.57
C LYS A 115 10.71 -6.29 -11.51
N ASN A 116 10.16 -6.05 -10.31
CA ASN A 116 8.72 -5.84 -10.13
C ASN A 116 8.22 -4.67 -10.98
N LYS A 117 7.00 -4.79 -11.50
CA LYS A 117 6.45 -3.84 -12.49
C LYS A 117 5.03 -3.44 -12.13
N PHE A 118 4.72 -2.18 -12.37
CA PHE A 118 3.35 -1.67 -12.42
C PHE A 118 2.93 -1.59 -13.88
N ILE A 119 1.75 -2.14 -14.18
CA ILE A 119 1.17 -2.20 -15.53
C ILE A 119 -0.27 -1.70 -15.44
N LEU A 120 -0.68 -0.85 -16.39
CA LEU A 120 -2.07 -0.40 -16.54
C LEU A 120 -2.65 -0.98 -17.84
N PRO A 121 -3.96 -1.25 -17.93
CA PRO A 121 -4.60 -1.60 -19.20
C PRO A 121 -4.34 -0.53 -20.27
N GLY A 122 -4.11 -0.95 -21.52
CA GLY A 122 -3.78 -0.05 -22.64
C GLY A 122 -2.38 0.57 -22.58
N ASN A 123 -1.71 0.53 -21.42
CA ASN A 123 -0.35 1.00 -21.23
C ASN A 123 0.60 -0.19 -21.06
N ASN A 124 1.84 -0.03 -21.51
CA ASN A 124 2.90 -0.93 -21.08
C ASN A 124 3.28 -0.65 -19.61
N VAL A 125 4.47 -1.08 -19.20
CA VAL A 125 5.01 -0.81 -17.86
C VAL A 125 5.02 0.70 -17.55
N VAL A 126 4.30 1.10 -16.50
CA VAL A 126 4.19 2.50 -16.05
C VAL A 126 5.15 2.84 -14.91
N ALA A 127 5.61 1.85 -14.14
CA ALA A 127 6.66 2.04 -13.15
C ALA A 127 7.37 0.71 -12.82
N ARG A 128 8.53 0.81 -12.17
CA ARG A 128 9.24 -0.34 -11.61
C ARG A 128 9.20 -0.27 -10.09
N GLY A 129 8.81 -1.39 -9.47
CA GLY A 129 8.83 -1.54 -8.03
C GLY A 129 10.25 -1.60 -7.45
N LYS A 130 10.31 -1.56 -6.12
CA LYS A 130 11.56 -1.57 -5.37
C LYS A 130 12.52 -2.67 -5.83
N ARG A 131 13.77 -2.27 -6.07
CA ARG A 131 14.90 -3.20 -6.26
C ARG A 131 15.41 -3.66 -4.88
N GLY A 132 14.70 -4.54 -4.18
CA GLY A 132 15.15 -4.99 -2.85
C GLY A 132 14.15 -5.90 -2.15
N GLY A 133 14.63 -7.00 -1.58
CA GLY A 133 13.81 -8.02 -0.92
C GLY A 133 14.22 -8.26 0.53
N ALA A 134 13.23 -8.16 1.40
CA ALA A 134 12.96 -8.81 2.69
C ALA A 134 14.01 -9.00 3.80
N PHE A 135 15.34 -9.04 3.57
CA PHE A 135 16.26 -9.54 4.63
C PHE A 135 17.68 -8.94 4.69
N LYS A 136 17.93 -7.73 4.18
CA LYS A 136 19.26 -7.07 4.32
C LYS A 136 19.19 -5.59 4.73
N GLY A 137 18.46 -5.31 5.82
CA GLY A 137 18.49 -4.02 6.52
C GLY A 137 17.32 -3.10 6.18
N GLY A 138 16.44 -2.89 7.16
CA GLY A 138 15.29 -1.97 7.15
C GLY A 138 14.28 -2.22 6.03
N VAL A 139 12.98 -2.18 6.33
CA VAL A 139 11.93 -2.33 5.29
C VAL A 139 12.03 -1.23 4.20
N SER A 140 12.81 -0.17 4.45
CA SER A 140 13.18 0.89 3.48
C SER A 140 14.45 0.63 2.66
N GLY A 141 15.23 -0.43 2.90
CA GLY A 141 16.54 -0.63 2.25
C GLY A 141 17.63 0.31 2.79
N VAL A 142 17.41 0.87 3.97
CA VAL A 142 18.35 1.73 4.70
C VAL A 142 18.97 0.87 5.79
N ILE A 143 20.31 0.76 5.78
CA ILE A 143 21.07 0.05 6.81
C ILE A 143 20.78 0.71 8.17
N GLY A 144 20.43 -0.08 9.18
CA GLY A 144 20.02 0.43 10.51
C GLY A 144 18.59 1.00 10.57
N GLY A 145 17.84 0.98 9.46
CA GLY A 145 16.45 1.42 9.44
C GLY A 145 15.47 0.40 10.02
N ASN A 146 14.27 0.87 10.37
CA ASN A 146 13.21 0.04 10.96
C ASN A 146 12.79 -1.11 10.03
N ASN A 147 12.67 -2.32 10.59
CA ASN A 147 12.05 -3.45 9.93
C ASN A 147 10.59 -3.59 10.41
N TYR A 148 9.64 -3.11 9.61
CA TYR A 148 8.22 -3.16 9.95
C TYR A 148 7.70 -4.58 10.18
N ASN A 149 8.21 -5.57 9.44
CA ASN A 149 7.81 -6.97 9.63
C ASN A 149 8.26 -7.50 11.01
N GLU A 150 9.46 -7.13 11.45
CA GLU A 150 9.95 -7.50 12.78
C GLU A 150 9.18 -6.77 13.88
N ILE A 151 8.90 -5.47 13.71
CA ILE A 151 8.10 -4.70 14.67
C ILE A 151 6.70 -5.31 14.83
N TRP A 152 6.06 -5.69 13.71
CA TRP A 152 4.77 -6.39 13.74
C TRP A 152 4.85 -7.77 14.39
N ALA A 153 5.88 -8.57 14.06
CA ALA A 153 6.08 -9.89 14.65
C ALA A 153 6.29 -9.82 16.17
N LYS A 154 7.00 -8.79 16.64
CA LYS A 154 7.22 -8.49 18.06
C LYS A 154 6.02 -7.80 18.74
N ARG A 155 4.93 -7.58 18.01
CA ARG A 155 3.74 -6.87 18.50
C ARG A 155 4.03 -5.46 19.04
N ALA A 156 5.02 -4.76 18.50
CA ALA A 156 5.47 -3.44 18.97
C ALA A 156 5.01 -2.27 18.08
N VAL A 157 3.94 -2.46 17.29
CA VAL A 157 3.51 -1.47 16.27
C VAL A 157 2.83 -0.26 16.90
N TYR A 158 2.21 -0.40 18.07
CA TYR A 158 1.43 0.66 18.72
C TYR A 158 2.18 1.31 19.89
N GLY A 159 3.49 1.08 19.98
CA GLY A 159 4.34 1.68 21.03
C GLY A 159 4.38 0.86 22.31
N GLU A 160 4.12 -0.45 22.24
CA GLU A 160 4.31 -1.36 23.36
C GLU A 160 5.77 -1.36 23.83
N ILE A 161 5.98 -1.22 25.14
CA ILE A 161 7.28 -1.35 25.79
C ILE A 161 7.51 -2.84 26.01
N ASN A 162 8.58 -3.40 25.44
CA ASN A 162 9.02 -4.75 25.81
C ASN A 162 9.75 -4.65 27.16
N ASP A 163 9.14 -5.15 28.23
CA ASP A 163 9.75 -5.23 29.56
C ASP A 163 10.92 -6.26 29.65
N ASP A 164 11.30 -6.89 28.54
CA ASP A 164 12.37 -7.91 28.49
C ASP A 164 13.80 -7.33 28.38
N ILE A 165 14.02 -6.10 28.84
CA ILE A 165 15.36 -5.57 29.11
C ILE A 165 15.38 -5.03 30.55
N ARG A 166 15.48 -5.97 31.51
CA ARG A 166 16.02 -5.74 32.85
C ARG A 166 17.14 -6.72 33.10
#